data_AF-A0A6G6FCQ6-F1
#
_entry.id   AF-A0A6G6FCQ6-F1
#
_cell.length_a   1.000
_cell.length_b   1.000
_cell.length_c   1.000
_cell.angle_alpha   90.00
_cell.angle_beta   90.00
_cell.angle_gamma   90.00
#
_symmetry.space_group_name_H-M   'P 1'
#
loop_
_entity.id
_entity.type
_entity.pdbx_description
1 polymer ?
#
loop_
_entity_poly.entity_id
_entity_poly.type
_entity_poly.pdbx_seq_one_letter_code
_entity_poly.pdbx_strand_id
1 'polypeptide(L)'
;MPFYDYQCEDCGPFTAFAPLSQFAAPCDCPECSSASPRVLLTAPRVSGLSTQRRNAFETNERSADSPKRTSTHGPGCGCCSGGQKVGKKTLVHPDGSKSFPTKRPWMISH
;
A
#
# COMPACT_ATOMS: atom_id res chain seq x y z
N MET A 1 10.33 3.77 25.21
CA MET A 1 11.67 3.21 25.45
C MET A 1 11.65 1.73 25.10
N PRO A 2 12.68 1.19 24.43
CA PRO A 2 12.61 -0.12 23.77
C PRO A 2 12.89 -1.29 24.71
N PHE A 3 12.22 -2.40 24.41
CA PHE A 3 12.52 -3.72 24.96
C PHE A 3 13.32 -4.52 23.92
N TYR A 4 14.25 -5.34 24.39
CA TYR A 4 15.07 -6.20 23.55
C TYR A 4 15.04 -7.63 24.06
N ASP A 5 15.23 -8.56 23.13
CA ASP A 5 15.35 -9.99 23.43
C ASP A 5 16.81 -10.37 23.69
N TYR A 6 17.05 -11.17 24.72
CA TYR A 6 18.36 -11.67 25.12
C TYR A 6 18.30 -13.19 25.25
N GLN A 7 19.43 -13.85 25.09
CA GLN A 7 19.55 -15.31 25.22
C GLN A 7 20.59 -15.64 26.29
N CYS A 8 20.15 -16.20 27.40
CA CYS A 8 21.04 -16.86 28.34
C CYS A 8 21.35 -18.27 27.81
N GLU A 9 22.61 -18.72 27.95
CA GLU A 9 23.02 -20.07 27.56
C GLU A 9 22.39 -21.16 28.47
N ASP A 10 22.18 -20.84 29.75
CA ASP A 10 21.67 -21.80 30.75
C ASP A 10 20.15 -21.69 30.97
N CYS A 11 19.63 -20.47 31.16
CA CYS A 11 18.22 -20.24 31.54
C CYS A 11 17.28 -20.05 30.34
N GLY A 12 17.81 -19.73 29.17
CA GLY A 12 17.01 -19.51 27.96
C GLY A 12 16.72 -18.04 27.63
N PRO A 13 15.72 -17.77 26.75
CA PRO A 13 15.44 -16.43 26.25
C PRO A 13 14.66 -15.58 27.27
N PHE A 14 14.94 -14.28 27.31
CA PHE A 14 14.18 -13.31 28.09
C PHE A 14 14.15 -11.94 27.41
N THR A 15 13.20 -11.10 27.81
CA THR A 15 13.05 -9.74 27.30
C THR A 15 13.32 -8.74 28.41
N ALA A 16 14.22 -7.79 28.17
CA ALA A 16 14.57 -6.76 29.13
C ALA A 16 14.58 -5.36 28.50
N PHE A 17 14.39 -4.37 29.35
CA PHE A 17 14.47 -2.97 28.99
C PHE A 17 15.94 -2.54 28.86
N ALA A 18 16.28 -1.79 27.80
CA ALA A 18 17.57 -1.09 27.76
C ALA A 18 17.45 0.24 27.01
N PRO A 19 18.24 1.26 27.41
CA PRO A 19 18.33 2.49 26.64
C PRO A 19 18.91 2.22 25.25
N LEU A 20 18.53 3.04 24.26
CA LEU A 20 19.02 2.89 22.89
C LEU A 20 20.54 2.99 22.78
N SER A 21 21.20 3.73 23.69
CA SER A 21 22.67 3.82 23.78
C SER A 21 23.36 2.50 24.14
N GLN A 22 22.64 1.57 24.79
CA GLN A 22 23.15 0.25 25.19
C GLN A 22 22.54 -0.87 24.34
N PHE A 23 21.97 -0.55 23.18
CA PHE A 23 21.29 -1.49 22.28
C PHE A 23 22.09 -2.76 21.95
N ALA A 24 23.43 -2.68 21.89
CA ALA A 24 24.30 -3.81 21.57
C ALA A 24 24.96 -4.44 22.81
N ALA A 25 24.75 -3.89 24.01
CA ALA A 25 25.35 -4.41 25.22
C ALA A 25 24.64 -5.70 25.67
N PRO A 26 25.37 -6.67 26.24
CA PRO A 26 24.76 -7.80 26.93
C PRO A 26 24.01 -7.33 28.19
N CYS A 27 23.03 -8.12 28.63
CA CYS A 27 22.24 -7.89 29.84
C CYS A 27 22.37 -9.10 30.76
N ASP A 28 22.42 -8.87 32.07
CA ASP A 28 22.50 -9.96 33.04
C ASP A 28 21.18 -10.74 33.10
N CYS A 29 21.28 -12.07 33.09
CA CYS A 29 20.11 -12.93 33.20
C CYS A 29 19.41 -12.73 34.55
N PRO A 30 18.09 -12.54 34.60
CA PRO A 30 17.37 -12.34 35.87
C PRO A 30 17.37 -13.57 36.79
N GLU A 31 17.69 -14.76 36.28
CA GLU A 31 17.72 -16.00 37.06
C GLU A 31 19.12 -16.35 37.57
N CYS A 32 20.14 -16.31 36.70
CA CYS A 32 21.49 -16.76 37.05
C CYS A 32 22.56 -15.65 37.02
N SER A 33 22.19 -14.40 36.69
CA SER A 33 23.09 -13.24 36.60
C SER A 33 24.24 -13.38 35.59
N SER A 34 24.17 -14.36 34.67
CA SER A 34 25.17 -14.49 33.61
C SER A 34 24.96 -13.47 32.50
N ALA A 35 26.05 -13.00 31.90
CA ALA A 35 26.01 -12.04 30.81
C ALA A 35 25.35 -12.67 29.57
N SER A 36 24.16 -12.20 29.21
CA SER A 36 23.37 -12.74 28.11
C SER A 36 23.43 -11.80 26.90
N PRO A 37 23.93 -12.26 25.74
CA PRO A 37 23.97 -11.44 24.54
C PRO A 37 22.55 -11.15 24.02
N ARG A 38 22.41 -10.01 23.36
CA ARG A 38 21.18 -9.65 22.71
C ARG A 38 20.97 -10.47 21.43
N VAL A 39 19.74 -10.93 21.21
CA VAL A 39 19.32 -11.73 20.06
C VAL A 39 18.11 -11.10 19.37
N LEU A 40 17.87 -11.49 18.12
CA LEU A 40 16.68 -11.11 17.36
C LEU A 40 15.79 -12.35 17.18
N LEU A 41 15.10 -12.75 18.26
CA LEU A 41 14.21 -13.91 18.22
C LEU A 41 12.92 -13.62 17.44
N THR A 42 12.42 -12.39 17.57
CA THR A 42 11.25 -11.95 16.81
C THR A 42 11.70 -11.11 15.62
N ALA A 43 11.32 -11.54 14.42
CA ALA A 43 11.52 -10.73 13.23
C ALA A 43 10.77 -9.39 13.39
N PRO A 44 11.42 -8.24 13.21
CA PRO A 44 10.73 -6.96 13.25
C PRO A 44 9.64 -6.96 12.18
N ARG A 45 8.48 -6.37 12.47
CA ARG A 45 7.43 -6.19 11.46
C ARG A 45 7.89 -5.16 10.43
N VAL A 46 8.63 -5.62 9.43
CA VAL A 46 9.02 -4.80 8.29
C VAL A 46 7.88 -4.82 7.29
N SER A 47 7.23 -3.68 7.07
CA SER A 47 6.24 -3.58 6.00
C SER A 47 7.01 -3.58 4.65
N GLY A 48 7.02 -4.71 3.95
CA GLY A 48 7.66 -4.82 2.63
C GLY A 48 6.91 -4.08 1.51
N LEU A 49 5.75 -3.50 1.80
CA LEU A 49 4.97 -2.71 0.84
C LEU A 49 5.37 -1.25 0.90
N SER A 50 5.57 -0.63 -0.27
CA SER A 50 5.70 0.83 -0.35
C SER A 50 4.43 1.50 0.18
N THR A 51 4.58 2.69 0.76
CA THR A 51 3.44 3.46 1.31
C THR A 51 2.35 3.67 0.25
N GLN A 52 2.72 3.92 -1.00
CA GLN A 52 1.76 4.05 -2.10
C GLN A 52 0.93 2.78 -2.31
N ARG A 53 1.56 1.60 -2.32
CA ARG A 53 0.87 0.30 -2.49
C ARG A 53 -0.03 -0.01 -1.30
N ARG A 54 0.44 0.26 -0.07
CA ARG A 54 -0.34 0.08 1.15
C ARG A 54 -1.63 0.91 1.11
N ASN A 55 -1.51 2.20 0.78
CA ASN A 55 -2.65 3.11 0.70
C ASN A 55 -3.62 2.72 -0.42
N ALA A 56 -3.10 2.25 -1.57
CA ALA A 56 -3.92 1.79 -2.68
C ALA A 56 -4.74 0.54 -2.29
N PHE A 57 -4.14 -0.43 -1.60
CA PHE A 57 -4.84 -1.60 -1.10
C PHE A 57 -5.88 -1.23 -0.04
N GLU A 58 -5.52 -0.41 0.94
CA GLU A 58 -6.47 0.07 1.95
C GLU A 58 -7.67 0.79 1.33
N THR A 59 -7.43 1.59 0.28
CA THR A 59 -8.50 2.26 -0.47
C THR A 59 -9.39 1.28 -1.23
N ASN A 60 -8.79 0.23 -1.82
CA ASN A 60 -9.52 -0.81 -2.53
C ASN A 60 -10.40 -1.62 -1.57
N GLU A 61 -9.83 -2.12 -0.46
CA GLU A 61 -10.57 -2.84 0.58
C GLU A 61 -11.75 -2.02 1.11
N ARG A 62 -11.51 -0.74 1.42
CA ARG A 62 -12.58 0.19 1.83
C ARG A 62 -13.64 0.37 0.75
N SER A 63 -13.25 0.42 -0.52
CA SER A 63 -14.19 0.61 -1.64
C SER A 63 -14.98 -0.66 -1.97
N ALA A 64 -14.47 -1.85 -1.64
CA ALA A 64 -15.19 -3.10 -1.78
C ALA A 64 -16.33 -3.21 -0.77
N ASP A 65 -16.08 -2.79 0.48
CA ASP A 65 -17.07 -2.80 1.56
C ASP A 65 -18.02 -1.58 1.53
N SER A 66 -17.47 -0.38 1.35
CA SER A 66 -18.21 0.90 1.39
C SER A 66 -17.76 1.86 0.28
N PRO A 67 -18.13 1.58 -1.00
CA PRO A 67 -17.72 2.41 -2.12
C PRO A 67 -18.27 3.83 -1.99
N LYS A 68 -17.38 4.81 -1.81
CA LYS A 68 -17.75 6.22 -1.87
C LYS A 68 -18.09 6.60 -3.30
N ARG A 69 -19.39 6.80 -3.58
CA ARG A 69 -19.87 7.40 -4.82
C ARG A 69 -19.72 8.92 -4.70
N THR A 70 -18.68 9.50 -5.27
CA THR A 70 -18.63 10.95 -5.47
C THR A 70 -19.41 11.28 -6.75
N SER A 71 -20.56 11.95 -6.61
CA SER A 71 -21.30 12.54 -7.74
C SER A 71 -20.57 13.73 -8.37
N THR A 72 -19.48 14.18 -7.75
CA THR A 72 -18.67 15.32 -8.18
C THR A 72 -17.33 14.85 -8.71
N HIS A 73 -16.93 15.34 -9.88
CA HIS A 73 -15.65 15.05 -10.48
C HIS A 73 -14.49 15.60 -9.63
N GLY A 74 -13.40 14.83 -9.51
CA GLY A 74 -12.17 15.31 -8.86
C GLY A 74 -11.53 16.47 -9.64
N PRO A 75 -10.74 17.32 -8.97
CA PRO A 75 -10.00 18.41 -9.63
C PRO A 75 -9.11 17.84 -10.74
N GLY A 76 -9.23 18.39 -11.96
CA GLY A 76 -8.50 17.90 -13.14
C GLY A 76 -9.22 16.85 -13.99
N CYS A 77 -10.49 16.54 -13.70
CA CYS A 77 -11.28 15.70 -14.59
C CYS A 77 -11.43 16.34 -15.98
N GLY A 78 -10.87 15.70 -17.01
CA GLY A 78 -10.90 16.17 -18.40
C GLY A 78 -12.30 16.29 -19.01
N CYS A 79 -13.36 15.89 -18.29
CA CYS A 79 -14.75 16.07 -18.70
C CYS A 79 -15.28 17.50 -18.46
N CYS A 80 -14.69 18.27 -17.54
CA CYS A 80 -15.26 19.56 -17.09
C CYS A 80 -14.34 20.78 -17.28
N SER A 81 -13.07 20.60 -17.65
CA SER A 81 -12.28 21.71 -18.20
C SER A 81 -12.53 21.76 -19.70
N GLY A 82 -12.65 22.96 -20.27
CA GLY A 82 -12.90 23.20 -21.70
C GLY A 82 -11.75 22.75 -22.62
N GLY A 83 -11.25 21.53 -22.44
CA GLY A 83 -10.38 20.86 -23.36
C GLY A 83 -11.08 20.67 -24.70
N GLN A 84 -10.31 20.88 -25.77
CA GLN A 84 -10.72 20.72 -27.17
C GLN A 84 -11.68 19.55 -27.33
N LYS A 85 -12.89 19.83 -27.86
CA LYS A 85 -13.86 18.78 -28.21
C LYS A 85 -13.13 17.74 -29.06
N VAL A 86 -12.92 16.54 -28.52
CA VAL A 86 -12.41 15.42 -29.31
C VAL A 86 -13.42 15.22 -30.43
N GLY A 87 -13.01 15.50 -31.66
CA GLY A 87 -13.89 15.41 -32.83
C GLY A 87 -14.58 14.05 -32.87
N LYS A 88 -15.87 14.03 -33.26
CA LYS A 88 -16.62 12.77 -33.42
C LYS A 88 -15.84 11.87 -34.39
N LYS A 89 -15.31 10.76 -33.89
CA LYS A 89 -14.63 9.72 -34.70
C LYS A 89 -15.60 8.88 -35.57
N THR A 90 -16.87 9.27 -35.60
CA THR A 90 -17.95 8.63 -36.34
C THR A 90 -18.30 9.53 -37.51
N LEU A 91 -18.12 9.01 -38.72
CA LEU A 91 -18.55 9.67 -39.94
C LEU A 91 -20.01 9.31 -40.19
N VAL A 92 -20.83 10.30 -40.55
CA VAL A 92 -22.24 10.11 -40.90
C VAL A 92 -22.38 10.44 -42.38
N HIS A 93 -22.84 9.49 -43.18
CA HIS A 93 -23.09 9.69 -44.60
C HIS A 93 -24.44 10.42 -44.80
N PRO A 94 -24.66 11.07 -45.96
CA PRO A 94 -25.93 11.74 -46.27
C PRO A 94 -27.15 10.79 -46.22
N ASP A 95 -26.93 9.50 -46.45
CA ASP A 95 -27.90 8.41 -46.32
C ASP A 95 -28.18 7.99 -44.86
N GLY A 96 -27.58 8.69 -43.88
CA GLY A 96 -27.76 8.41 -42.45
C GLY A 96 -26.94 7.24 -41.91
N SER A 97 -26.25 6.48 -42.77
CA SER A 97 -25.35 5.42 -42.35
C SER A 97 -24.14 5.98 -41.59
N LYS A 98 -23.74 5.29 -40.51
CA LYS A 98 -22.62 5.67 -39.65
C LYS A 98 -21.42 4.76 -39.92
N SER A 99 -20.27 5.32 -40.21
CA SER A 99 -19.01 4.59 -40.36
C SER A 99 -18.00 4.96 -39.27
N PHE A 100 -17.19 3.99 -38.83
CA PHE A 100 -16.25 4.14 -37.71
C PHE A 100 -14.82 3.72 -38.13
N PRO A 101 -14.13 4.48 -39.00
CA PRO A 101 -12.89 4.04 -39.65
C PRO A 101 -11.73 3.75 -38.67
N THR A 102 -11.76 4.40 -37.51
CA THR A 102 -10.72 4.29 -36.48
C THR A 102 -11.11 3.38 -35.31
N LYS A 103 -12.29 2.75 -35.35
CA LYS A 103 -12.75 1.84 -34.28
C LYS A 103 -12.60 0.38 -34.70
N ARG A 104 -12.48 -0.49 -33.69
CA ARG A 104 -12.37 -1.95 -33.89
C ARG A 104 -13.73 -2.51 -34.34
N PRO A 105 -13.79 -3.53 -35.21
CA PRO A 105 -15.01 -3.96 -35.89
C PRO A 105 -16.17 -4.38 -34.97
N TRP A 106 -15.88 -4.88 -33.78
CA TRP A 106 -16.86 -5.34 -32.80
C TRP A 106 -17.44 -4.22 -31.92
N MET A 107 -17.01 -2.96 -32.14
CA MET A 107 -17.40 -1.81 -31.34
C MET A 107 -18.47 -0.98 -32.09
N ILE A 108 -19.60 -1.61 -32.39
CA ILE A 108 -20.77 -0.96 -33.01
C ILE A 108 -21.65 -0.42 -31.87
N SER A 109 -22.03 0.86 -31.93
CA SER A 109 -23.00 1.43 -30.97
C SER A 109 -24.40 0.94 -31.31
N HIS A 110 -25.17 0.50 -30.30
CA HIS A 110 -26.64 0.46 -30.39
C HIS A 110 -27.20 1.88 -30.51
#